data_AF-A0A4V1TGB6-F1
#
_entry.id   AF-A0A4V1TGB6-F1
#
_cell.length_a   1.000
_cell.length_b   1.000
_cell.length_c   1.000
_cell.angle_alpha   90.00
_cell.angle_beta   90.00
_cell.angle_gamma   90.00
#
_symmetry.space_group_name_H-M   'P 1'
#
loop_
_entity.id
_entity.type
_entity.pdbx_description
1 polymer ?
#
loop_
_entity_poly.entity_id
_entity_poly.type
_entity_poly.pdbx_seq_one_letter_code
_entity_poly.pdbx_strand_id
1 'polypeptide(L)' 'TKVIIEHDMHVVFSLADRISVLSGGRIIAEGLPDEVRGNVKVQEAYLGGAHRLEEATH' A
#
# COMPACT_ATOMS: atom_id res chain seq x y z
N THR A 1 20.47 -4.22 -7.72
CA THR A 1 19.11 -3.68 -7.54
C THR A 1 18.12 -4.82 -7.59
N LYS A 2 17.22 -4.92 -6.61
CA LYS A 2 16.13 -5.89 -6.56
C LYS A 2 14.81 -5.13 -6.51
N VAL A 3 13.75 -5.70 -7.09
CA VAL A 3 12.39 -5.16 -7.04
C VAL A 3 11.50 -6.30 -6.58
N ILE A 4 10.64 -6.02 -5.61
CA ILE A 4 9.71 -6.98 -5.02
C ILE A 4 8.33 -6.34 -5.02
N ILE A 5 7.31 -7.13 -5.31
CA ILE A 5 5.91 -6.73 -5.25
C ILE A 5 5.27 -7.59 -4.18
N GLU A 6 4.75 -6.96 -3.12
CA GLU A 6 4.13 -7.64 -2.00
C GLU A 6 2.92 -6.87 -1.49
N HIS A 7 2.01 -7.60 -0.87
CA HIS A 7 0.81 -7.06 -0.24
C HIS A 7 0.95 -6.97 1.29
N ASP A 8 1.83 -7.79 1.89
CA ASP A 8 2.17 -7.72 3.31
C ASP A 8 3.06 -6.50 3.58
N MET A 9 2.47 -5.47 4.19
CA MET A 9 3.15 -4.23 4.53
C MET A 9 4.22 -4.37 5.60
N HIS A 10 4.12 -5.37 6.48
CA HIS A 10 5.17 -5.61 7.46
C HIS A 10 6.46 -6.08 6.77
N VAL A 11 6.32 -6.94 5.75
CA VAL A 11 7.45 -7.39 4.92
C VAL A 11 7.99 -6.24 4.07
N VAL A 12 7.12 -5.51 3.37
CA VAL A 12 7.57 -4.40 2.52
C VAL A 12 8.34 -3.34 3.32
N PHE A 13 7.82 -2.92 4.48
CA PHE A 13 8.50 -1.90 5.30
C PHE A 13 9.79 -2.38 5.95
N SER A 14 9.98 -3.69 6.15
CA SER A 14 11.21 -4.23 6.75
C SER A 14 12.32 -4.51 5.73
N LEU A 15 11.98 -4.62 4.44
CA LEU A 15 12.91 -5.06 3.40
C LEU A 15 13.25 -3.97 2.38
N ALA A 16 12.38 -2.98 2.15
CA ALA A 16 12.53 -2.02 1.07
C ALA A 16 13.16 -0.69 1.52
N ASP A 17 14.15 -0.22 0.75
CA ASP A 17 14.74 1.13 0.92
C ASP A 17 13.84 2.25 0.35
N ARG A 18 13.07 1.94 -0.70
CA ARG A 18 12.05 2.82 -1.31
C ARG A 18 10.81 2.01 -1.66
N ILE A 19 9.64 2.63 -1.52
CA ILE A 19 8.35 1.99 -1.77
C ILE A 19 7.53 2.88 -2.70
N SER A 20 6.86 2.25 -3.66
CA SER A 20 5.78 2.88 -4.45
C SER A 20 4.49 2.08 -4.22
N VAL A 21 3.40 2.76 -3.88
CA VAL A 21 2.10 2.16 -3.61
C VAL A 21 1.17 2.40 -4.79
N LEU A 22 0.65 1.32 -5.38
CA LEU A 22 -0.29 1.36 -6.50
C LEU A 22 -1.70 1.01 -6.02
N SER A 23 -2.68 1.82 -6.37
CA SER A 23 -4.10 1.51 -6.15
C SER A 23 -4.93 2.01 -7.33
N GLY A 24 -5.86 1.18 -7.82
CA GLY A 24 -6.72 1.53 -8.97
C GLY A 24 -5.93 1.89 -10.24
N GLY A 25 -4.78 1.25 -10.47
CA GLY A 25 -3.92 1.52 -11.63
C GLY A 25 -3.15 2.85 -11.55
N ARG A 26 -3.09 3.51 -10.38
CA ARG A 26 -2.36 4.76 -10.18
C ARG A 26 -1.45 4.68 -8.96
N ILE A 27 -0.29 5.31 -9.04
CA ILE A 27 0.60 5.46 -7.88
C ILE A 27 -0.01 6.50 -6.94
N ILE A 28 -0.26 6.09 -5.70
CA ILE A 28 -0.89 6.94 -4.68
C ILE A 28 0.12 7.48 -3.66
N ALA A 29 1.28 6.83 -3.52
CA ALA A 29 2.40 7.27 -2.70
C ALA A 29 3.71 6.69 -3.23
N GLU A 30 4.81 7.42 -3.06
CA GLU A 30 6.18 6.93 -3.27
C GLU A 30 7.11 7.62 -2.28
N GLY A 31 8.03 6.87 -1.66
CA GLY A 31 8.97 7.44 -0.70
C GLY A 31 9.73 6.39 0.12
N LEU A 32 10.33 6.86 1.21
CA LEU A 32 10.92 6.01 2.24
C LEU A 32 9.81 5.28 3.04
N PRO A 33 10.13 4.15 3.70
CA PRO A 33 9.17 3.39 4.49
C PRO A 33 8.34 4.21 5.48
N ASP A 34 8.98 5.13 6.21
CA ASP A 34 8.31 5.94 7.23
C ASP A 34 7.36 6.99 6.60
N GLU A 35 7.74 7.57 5.47
CA GLU A 35 6.90 8.52 4.71
C GLU A 35 5.66 7.83 4.15
N VAL A 36 5.83 6.62 3.60
CA VAL A 36 4.74 5.83 3.02
C VAL A 36 3.80 5.30 4.11
N ARG A 37 4.34 4.86 5.25
CA ARG A 37 3.54 4.40 6.40
C ARG A 37 2.67 5.51 6.98
N GLY A 38 3.18 6.73 7.05
CA GLY A 38 2.44 7.90 7.52
C GLY A 38 1.45 8.48 6.50
N ASN A 39 1.42 7.95 5.27
CA ASN A 39 0.60 8.51 4.21
C ASN A 39 -0.88 8.11 4.35
N VAL A 40 -1.75 9.12 4.49
CA VAL A 40 -3.20 8.93 4.66
C VAL A 40 -3.83 8.13 3.52
N LYS A 41 -3.45 8.36 2.27
CA LYS A 41 -4.01 7.62 1.12
C LYS A 41 -3.60 6.14 1.14
N VAL A 42 -2.40 5.84 1.65
CA VAL A 42 -1.94 4.46 1.82
C VAL A 42 -2.77 3.80 2.92
N GLN A 43 -2.93 4.44 4.07
CA GLN A 43 -3.77 3.95 5.17
C GLN A 43 -5.22 3.71 4.71
N GLU A 44 -5.81 4.65 3.98
CA GLU A 44 -7.15 4.52 3.39
C GLU A 44 -7.23 3.38 2.37
N ALA A 45 -6.22 3.18 1.52
CA ALA A 45 -6.21 2.09 0.55
C ALA A 45 -6.19 0.70 1.23
N TYR A 46 -5.49 0.57 2.36
CA TYR A 46 -5.45 -0.68 3.14
C TYR A 46 -6.69 -0.87 4.02
N LEU A 47 -7.21 0.19 4.67
CA LEU A 47 -8.37 0.12 5.56
C LEU A 47 -9.71 0.12 4.79
N GLY A 48 -9.80 0.88 3.71
CA GLY A 48 -10.98 0.99 2.84
C GLY A 48 -11.13 -0.14 1.82
N GLY A 49 -10.07 -0.93 1.58
CA GLY A 49 -10.13 -2.12 0.73
C GLY A 49 -10.83 -3.31 1.39
N ALA A 50 -10.71 -3.45 2.72
CA ALA A 50 -11.40 -4.48 3.50
C ALA A 50 -12.94 -4.32 3.45
N HIS A 51 -13.42 -3.08 3.34
CA HIS A 51 -14.86 -2.78 3.31
C HIS A 51 -15.50 -2.93 1.92
N ARG A 52 -14.72 -2.97 0.83
CA ARG A 52 -15.25 -3.10 -0.54
C ARG A 52 -15.79 -4.50 -0.85
N LEU A 53 -15.45 -5.51 -0.04
CA LEU A 53 -16.00 -6.86 -0.19
C LEU A 53 -17.42 -7.00 0.38
N GLU A 54 -17.88 -6.09 1.22
CA GLU A 54 -19.25 -6.13 1.79
C GLU A 54 -20.30 -5.56 0.82
N GLU A 55 -19.93 -4.62 -0.06
CA GLU A 55 -20.87 -4.00 -1.02
C GLU A 55 -21.13 -4.87 -2.27
N ALA A 56 -20.28 -5.85 -2.57
CA ALA A 56 -20.44 -6.75 -3.73
C ALA A 56 -21.40 -7.93 -3.48
N THR A 57 -21.97 -8.03 -2.27
CA THR A 57 -22.94 -9.08 -1.89
C THR A 57 -24.34 -8.50 -1.70
N HIS A 58 -24.75 -7.58 -2.57
CA HIS A 58 -26.15 -7.18 -2.78
C HIS A 58 -26.47 -7.18 -4.28
#